data_AF-A0A2D4N1F3-F1
#
_entry.id   AF-A0A2D4N1F3-F1
#
_cell.length_a   1.000
_cell.length_b   1.000
_cell.length_c   1.000
_cell.angle_alpha   90.00
_cell.angle_beta   90.00
_cell.angle_gamma   90.00
#
_symmetry.space_group_name_H-M   'P 1'
#
loop_
_entity.id
_entity.type
_entity.pdbx_description
1 polymer ?
#
loop_
_entity_poly.entity_id
_entity_poly.type
_entity_poly.pdbx_seq_one_letter_code
_entity_poly.pdbx_strand_id
1 'polypeptide(L)'
;TETKETNEEKCYKIANELLHTERAYVSRLALLDQVFYCKLMDEANRGSFPAEVVNKIFSNISSINQFHSQFLLPELEKRMQEWDTNPRISDILQKLAPFLKMYGEYVKNFDNAMELVKTWTERSPCFKSIIQDIQVIHV
;
A
#
# COMPACT_ATOMS: atom_id res chain seq x y z
N THR A 1 -39.11 17.21 2.21
CA THR A 1 -39.17 15.91 2.91
C THR A 1 -37.84 15.23 2.68
N GLU A 2 -37.00 15.11 3.71
CA GLU A 2 -35.77 14.32 3.62
C GLU A 2 -36.16 12.85 3.56
N THR A 3 -36.00 12.24 2.38
CA THR A 3 -36.21 10.81 2.20
C THR A 3 -35.15 10.08 3.03
N LYS A 4 -35.57 9.30 4.03
CA LYS A 4 -34.64 8.49 4.84
C LYS A 4 -33.97 7.45 3.94
N GLU A 5 -32.65 7.49 3.94
CA GLU A 5 -31.80 6.51 3.27
C GLU A 5 -32.09 5.08 3.75
N THR A 6 -32.18 4.14 2.81
CA THR A 6 -32.40 2.72 3.08
C THR A 6 -31.12 2.05 3.59
N ASN A 7 -31.24 0.87 4.20
CA ASN A 7 -30.07 0.11 4.63
C ASN A 7 -29.22 -0.38 3.44
N GLU A 8 -29.86 -0.67 2.30
CA GLU A 8 -29.18 -1.11 1.08
C GLU A 8 -28.31 0.02 0.50
N GLU A 9 -28.86 1.25 0.47
CA GLU A 9 -28.12 2.45 0.05
C GLU A 9 -26.92 2.72 0.96
N LYS A 10 -27.07 2.54 2.29
CA LYS A 10 -25.96 2.66 3.25
C LYS A 10 -24.87 1.64 2.99
N CYS A 11 -25.24 0.37 2.83
CA CYS A 11 -24.30 -0.72 2.56
C CYS A 11 -23.51 -0.47 1.26
N TYR A 12 -24.20 -0.04 0.20
CA TYR A 12 -23.55 0.32 -1.06
C TYR A 12 -22.56 1.46 -0.87
N LYS A 13 -22.94 2.54 -0.18
CA LYS A 13 -22.05 3.69 0.06
C LYS A 13 -20.79 3.30 0.83
N ILE A 14 -20.92 2.48 1.87
CA ILE A 14 -19.79 1.97 2.66
C ILE A 14 -18.87 1.10 1.80
N ALA A 15 -19.42 0.17 1.01
CA ALA A 15 -18.62 -0.68 0.14
C ALA A 15 -17.93 0.11 -0.98
N ASN A 16 -18.62 1.12 -1.53
CA ASN A 16 -18.06 2.01 -2.52
C ASN A 16 -16.95 2.90 -1.94
N GLU A 17 -17.11 3.41 -0.72
CA GLU A 17 -16.06 4.14 0.00
C GLU A 17 -14.85 3.25 0.27
N LEU A 18 -15.07 2.01 0.70
CA LEU A 18 -13.99 1.03 0.89
C LEU A 18 -13.22 0.80 -0.43
N LEU A 19 -13.92 0.63 -1.55
CA LEU A 19 -13.27 0.48 -2.86
C LEU A 19 -12.44 1.72 -3.24
N HIS A 20 -12.97 2.93 -3.01
CA HIS A 20 -12.25 4.17 -3.33
C HIS A 20 -10.99 4.32 -2.48
N THR A 21 -11.11 4.08 -1.17
CA THR A 21 -9.96 4.15 -0.26
C THR A 21 -8.93 3.06 -0.55
N GLU A 22 -9.37 1.87 -0.94
CA GLU A 22 -8.49 0.78 -1.37
C GLU A 22 -7.71 1.13 -2.65
N ARG A 23 -8.36 1.73 -3.66
CA ARG A 23 -7.67 2.22 -4.87
C ARG A 23 -6.59 3.24 -4.54
N ALA A 24 -6.90 4.18 -3.65
CA ALA A 24 -5.94 5.17 -3.20
C ALA A 24 -4.78 4.51 -2.42
N TYR A 25 -5.09 3.49 -1.61
CA TYR A 25 -4.08 2.73 -0.87
C TYR A 25 -3.15 1.94 -1.79
N VAL A 26 -3.68 1.18 -2.75
CA VAL A 26 -2.90 0.45 -3.77
C VAL A 26 -2.01 1.40 -4.56
N SER A 27 -2.51 2.58 -4.92
CA SER A 27 -1.71 3.59 -5.62
C SER A 27 -0.52 4.06 -4.79
N ARG A 28 -0.70 4.23 -3.47
CA ARG A 28 0.39 4.59 -2.54
C ARG A 28 1.37 3.43 -2.33
N LEU A 29 0.87 2.19 -2.27
CA LEU A 29 1.73 1.00 -2.19
C LEU A 29 2.60 0.86 -3.45
N ALA A 30 2.02 1.06 -4.63
CA ALA A 30 2.75 1.07 -5.90
C ALA A 30 3.81 2.17 -5.92
N LEU A 31 3.53 3.35 -5.38
CA LEU A 31 4.52 4.41 -5.23
C LEU A 31 5.72 3.96 -4.37
N LEU A 32 5.46 3.32 -3.22
CA LEU A 32 6.53 2.82 -2.35
C LEU A 32 7.36 1.71 -3.02
N ASP A 33 6.69 0.75 -3.65
CA ASP A 33 7.30 -0.48 -4.19
C ASP A 33 7.95 -0.28 -5.58
N GLN A 34 7.29 0.45 -6.48
CA GLN A 34 7.72 0.57 -7.88
C GLN A 34 8.53 1.84 -8.15
N VAL A 35 8.50 2.83 -7.25
CA VAL A 35 9.24 4.08 -7.42
C VAL A 35 10.33 4.21 -6.37
N PHE A 36 9.96 4.29 -5.08
CA PHE A 36 10.96 4.49 -4.02
C PHE A 36 11.92 3.32 -3.90
N TYR A 37 11.40 2.11 -3.73
CA TYR A 37 12.24 0.91 -3.59
C TYR A 37 13.12 0.71 -4.82
N CYS A 38 12.56 0.73 -6.03
CA CYS A 38 13.34 0.56 -7.27
C CYS A 38 14.46 1.60 -7.41
N LYS A 39 14.16 2.90 -7.25
CA LYS A 39 15.18 3.96 -7.39
C LYS A 39 16.28 3.84 -6.34
N LEU A 40 15.92 3.56 -5.09
CA LEU A 40 16.90 3.40 -4.02
C LEU A 40 17.73 2.13 -4.22
N MET A 41 17.12 1.04 -4.69
CA MET A 41 17.82 -0.21 -4.96
C MET A 41 18.79 -0.08 -6.13
N ASP A 42 18.38 0.57 -7.22
CA ASP A 42 19.26 0.85 -8.37
C ASP A 42 20.50 1.65 -7.94
N GLU A 43 20.31 2.65 -7.08
CA GLU A 43 21.40 3.47 -6.57
C GLU A 43 22.27 2.71 -5.56
N ALA A 44 21.68 1.86 -4.72
CA ALA A 44 22.42 0.95 -3.84
C ALA A 44 23.32 0.00 -4.64
N ASN A 45 22.80 -0.55 -5.75
CA ASN A 45 23.54 -1.43 -6.66
C ASN A 45 24.70 -0.73 -7.37
N ARG A 46 24.71 0.60 -7.42
CA ARG A 46 25.84 1.42 -7.90
C ARG A 46 26.88 1.71 -6.82
N GLY A 47 26.65 1.29 -5.57
CA GLY A 47 27.59 1.38 -4.47
C GLY A 47 27.43 2.60 -3.56
N SER A 48 26.38 3.41 -3.75
CA SER A 48 26.13 4.62 -2.94
C SER A 48 25.74 4.31 -1.50
N PHE A 49 25.11 3.17 -1.25
CA PHE A 49 24.79 2.62 0.07
C PHE A 49 24.46 1.13 -0.03
N PRO A 50 24.50 0.35 1.07
CA PRO A 50 24.25 -1.09 1.01
C PRO A 50 22.80 -1.43 0.61
N ALA A 51 22.61 -2.35 -0.33
CA ALA A 51 21.28 -2.83 -0.75
C ALA A 51 20.47 -3.42 0.42
N GLU A 52 21.14 -4.00 1.41
CA GLU A 52 20.50 -4.51 2.64
C GLU A 52 19.73 -3.41 3.40
N VAL A 53 20.20 -2.17 3.36
CA VAL A 53 19.50 -1.03 3.97
C VAL A 53 18.16 -0.83 3.31
N VAL A 54 18.10 -0.84 1.97
CA VAL A 54 16.86 -0.69 1.21
C VAL A 54 15.91 -1.83 1.55
N ASN A 55 16.40 -3.08 1.52
CA ASN A 55 15.58 -4.24 1.87
C ASN A 55 15.03 -4.16 3.31
N LYS A 56 15.81 -3.66 4.28
CA LYS A 56 15.34 -3.47 5.66
C LYS A 56 14.31 -2.35 5.81
N ILE A 57 14.45 -1.26 5.04
CA ILE A 57 13.50 -0.14 5.06
C ILE A 57 12.15 -0.59 4.51
N PHE A 58 12.14 -1.28 3.38
CA PHE A 58 10.91 -1.65 2.69
C PHE A 58 10.35 -3.01 3.13
N SER A 59 11.13 -3.83 3.83
CA SER A 59 10.68 -5.10 4.41
C SER A 59 9.95 -5.95 3.34
N ASN A 60 8.74 -6.41 3.63
CA ASN A 60 7.87 -7.16 2.74
C ASN A 60 6.81 -6.30 2.02
N ILE A 61 7.08 -5.00 1.76
CA ILE A 61 6.13 -4.10 1.10
C ILE A 61 5.67 -4.61 -0.27
N SER A 62 6.55 -5.29 -1.03
CA SER A 62 6.18 -5.83 -2.34
C SER A 62 5.11 -6.92 -2.22
N SER A 63 5.21 -7.77 -1.19
CA SER A 63 4.19 -8.78 -0.89
C SER A 63 2.86 -8.13 -0.50
N ILE A 64 2.91 -7.04 0.28
CA ILE A 64 1.73 -6.24 0.62
C ILE A 64 1.10 -5.63 -0.63
N ASN A 65 1.90 -4.97 -1.48
CA ASN A 65 1.44 -4.39 -2.73
C ASN A 65 0.80 -5.44 -3.64
N GLN A 66 1.44 -6.59 -3.84
CA GLN A 66 0.90 -7.67 -4.66
C GLN A 66 -0.43 -8.21 -4.12
N PHE A 67 -0.54 -8.42 -2.81
CA PHE A 67 -1.80 -8.87 -2.20
C PHE A 67 -2.94 -7.89 -2.48
N HIS A 68 -2.72 -6.60 -2.23
CA HIS A 68 -3.77 -5.59 -2.40
C HIS A 68 -4.09 -5.36 -3.88
N SER A 69 -3.08 -5.21 -4.74
CA SER A 69 -3.26 -4.89 -6.17
C SER A 69 -3.76 -6.06 -7.02
N GLN A 70 -3.36 -7.30 -6.71
CA GLN A 70 -3.67 -8.47 -7.54
C GLN A 70 -4.84 -9.30 -7.01
N PHE A 71 -5.20 -9.16 -5.72
CA PHE A 71 -6.24 -9.99 -5.11
C PHE A 71 -7.39 -9.14 -4.53
N LEU A 72 -7.12 -8.26 -3.57
CA LEU A 72 -8.19 -7.53 -2.89
C LEU A 72 -8.90 -6.54 -3.80
N LEU A 73 -8.15 -5.64 -4.44
CA LEU A 73 -8.72 -4.59 -5.27
C LEU A 73 -9.54 -5.16 -6.45
N PRO A 74 -9.04 -6.13 -7.25
CA PRO A 74 -9.82 -6.70 -8.35
C PRO A 74 -11.12 -7.39 -7.89
N GLU A 75 -11.10 -8.07 -6.73
CA GLU A 75 -12.32 -8.68 -6.19
C GLU A 75 -13.35 -7.64 -5.73
N LEU A 76 -12.91 -6.55 -5.10
CA LEU A 76 -13.79 -5.44 -4.73
C LEU A 76 -14.35 -4.71 -5.96
N GLU A 77 -13.53 -4.46 -6.98
CA GLU A 77 -13.97 -3.82 -8.23
C GLU A 77 -15.04 -4.65 -8.93
N LYS A 78 -14.80 -5.95 -9.08
CA LYS A 78 -15.78 -6.87 -9.65
C LYS A 78 -17.07 -6.87 -8.83
N ARG A 79 -16.97 -6.93 -7.50
CA ARG A 79 -18.15 -6.95 -6.63
C ARG A 79 -19.00 -5.69 -6.78
N MET A 80 -18.37 -4.53 -6.90
CA MET A 80 -19.09 -3.26 -7.08
C MET A 80 -19.72 -3.14 -8.47
N GLN A 81 -19.16 -3.78 -9.50
CA GLN A 81 -19.79 -3.87 -10.83
C GLN A 81 -21.04 -4.77 -10.84
N GLU A 82 -21.06 -5.80 -10.00
CA GLU A 82 -22.15 -6.80 -9.93
C GLU A 82 -23.06 -6.59 -8.69
N TRP A 83 -23.02 -5.41 -8.07
CA TRP A 83 -23.61 -5.16 -6.74
C TRP A 83 -25.10 -5.49 -6.67
N ASP A 84 -25.87 -5.14 -7.69
CA ASP A 84 -27.33 -5.37 -7.73
C ASP A 84 -27.70 -6.86 -7.60
N THR A 85 -26.80 -7.75 -8.03
CA THR A 85 -26.98 -9.21 -7.95
C THR A 85 -26.32 -9.84 -6.72
N ASN A 86 -25.31 -9.18 -6.17
CA ASN A 86 -24.51 -9.70 -5.06
C ASN A 86 -24.05 -8.56 -4.12
N PRO A 87 -24.95 -7.97 -3.32
CA PRO A 87 -24.68 -6.74 -2.54
C PRO A 87 -23.99 -7.04 -1.20
N ARG A 88 -22.81 -7.67 -1.25
CA ARG A 88 -22.02 -8.02 -0.06
C ARG A 88 -20.55 -7.99 -0.40
N ILE A 89 -19.66 -7.80 0.57
CA ILE A 89 -18.20 -7.93 0.41
C ILE A 89 -17.56 -8.78 1.51
N SER A 90 -18.35 -9.24 2.48
CA SER A 90 -17.87 -9.96 3.66
C SER A 90 -17.17 -11.28 3.33
N ASP A 91 -17.61 -11.96 2.27
CA ASP A 91 -17.03 -13.19 1.76
C ASP A 91 -15.63 -12.97 1.16
N ILE A 92 -15.41 -11.84 0.47
CA ILE A 92 -14.09 -11.43 -0.04
C ILE A 92 -13.15 -11.20 1.15
N LEU A 93 -13.59 -10.39 2.12
CA LEU A 93 -12.77 -10.07 3.30
C LEU A 93 -12.48 -11.32 4.14
N GLN A 94 -13.44 -12.22 4.32
CA GLN A 94 -13.23 -13.45 5.07
C GLN A 94 -12.21 -14.37 4.39
N LYS A 95 -12.27 -14.48 3.05
CA LYS A 95 -11.32 -15.24 2.25
C LYS A 95 -9.90 -14.67 2.34
N LEU A 96 -9.77 -13.34 2.35
CA LEU A 96 -8.48 -12.65 2.25
C LEU A 96 -7.87 -12.28 3.62
N ALA A 97 -8.66 -12.25 4.70
CA ALA A 97 -8.20 -11.92 6.05
C ALA A 97 -6.98 -12.75 6.53
N PRO A 98 -6.85 -14.05 6.23
CA PRO A 98 -5.67 -14.82 6.63
C PRO A 98 -4.34 -14.27 6.10
N PHE A 99 -4.34 -13.61 4.93
CA PHE A 99 -3.14 -13.04 4.31
C PHE A 99 -2.65 -11.79 5.05
N LEU A 100 -3.53 -11.09 5.78
CA LEU A 100 -3.16 -9.92 6.57
C LEU A 100 -2.12 -10.24 7.67
N LYS A 101 -1.93 -11.52 8.02
CA LYS A 101 -0.87 -11.95 8.95
C LYS A 101 0.53 -11.50 8.52
N MET A 102 0.78 -11.30 7.23
CA MET A 102 2.08 -10.82 6.74
C MET A 102 2.42 -9.39 7.20
N TYR A 103 1.41 -8.58 7.59
CA TYR A 103 1.65 -7.28 8.21
C TYR A 103 2.36 -7.38 9.56
N GLY A 104 2.33 -8.54 10.21
CA GLY A 104 3.09 -8.76 11.45
C GLY A 104 4.60 -8.55 11.25
N GLU A 105 5.14 -8.97 10.11
CA GLU A 105 6.54 -8.73 9.74
C GLU A 105 6.80 -7.25 9.46
N TYR A 106 5.90 -6.59 8.71
CA TYR A 106 6.01 -5.17 8.39
C TYR A 106 6.01 -4.29 9.64
N VAL A 107 5.04 -4.50 10.54
CA VAL A 107 4.90 -3.74 11.79
C VAL A 107 6.08 -3.99 12.72
N LYS A 108 6.56 -5.24 12.83
CA LYS A 108 7.73 -5.59 13.64
C LYS A 108 8.99 -4.85 13.18
N ASN A 109 9.14 -4.60 11.89
CA ASN A 109 10.32 -3.95 11.32
C ASN A 109 10.21 -2.41 11.25
N PHE A 110 9.05 -1.83 11.59
CA PHE A 110 8.75 -0.43 11.36
C PHE A 110 9.73 0.54 12.04
N ASP A 111 9.98 0.39 13.34
CA ASP A 111 10.85 1.31 14.08
C ASP A 111 12.29 1.31 13.53
N ASN A 112 12.81 0.13 13.22
CA ASN A 112 14.13 -0.01 12.60
C ASN A 112 14.18 0.57 11.17
N ALA A 113 13.12 0.38 10.38
CA ALA A 113 13.02 0.99 9.05
C ALA A 113 13.06 2.52 9.13
N MET A 114 12.32 3.12 10.07
CA MET A 114 12.29 4.57 10.29
C MET A 114 13.64 5.11 10.75
N GLU A 115 14.35 4.38 11.62
CA GLU A 115 15.71 4.73 12.03
C GLU A 115 16.67 4.70 10.83
N LEU A 116 16.62 3.66 10.00
CA LEU A 116 17.45 3.55 8.79
C LEU A 116 17.16 4.69 7.81
N VAL A 117 15.89 5.05 7.57
CA VAL A 117 15.53 6.19 6.73
C VAL A 117 16.17 7.47 7.27
N LYS A 118 16.07 7.73 8.57
CA LYS A 118 16.68 8.91 9.20
C LYS A 118 18.21 8.90 9.02
N THR A 119 18.87 7.81 9.43
CA THR A 119 20.32 7.68 9.37
C THR A 119 20.86 7.85 7.96
N TRP A 120 20.22 7.25 6.96
CA TRP A 120 20.70 7.31 5.58
C TRP A 120 20.35 8.61 4.87
N THR A 121 19.28 9.29 5.28
CA THR A 121 18.99 10.67 4.85
C THR A 121 20.05 11.66 5.36
N GLU A 122 20.58 11.45 6.57
CA GLU A 122 21.65 12.29 7.12
C GLU A 122 23.03 11.93 6.54
N ARG A 123 23.30 10.64 6.34
CA ARG A 123 24.61 10.10 5.96
C ARG A 123 24.90 10.17 4.46
N SER A 124 23.89 10.01 3.61
CA SER A 124 24.06 9.93 2.15
C SER A 124 23.28 11.04 1.44
N PRO A 125 23.98 12.05 0.88
CA PRO A 125 23.34 13.09 0.07
C PRO A 125 22.55 12.51 -1.11
N CYS A 126 23.02 11.40 -1.70
CA CYS A 126 22.35 10.72 -2.79
C CYS A 126 21.02 10.09 -2.33
N PHE A 127 21.05 9.35 -1.22
CA PHE A 127 19.82 8.80 -0.62
C PHE A 127 18.81 9.92 -0.32
N LYS A 128 19.28 11.01 0.32
CA LYS A 128 18.47 12.18 0.61
C LYS A 128 17.84 12.80 -0.63
N SER A 129 18.62 13.00 -1.69
CA SER A 129 18.12 13.55 -2.96
C SER A 129 16.99 12.69 -3.51
N ILE A 130 17.19 11.37 -3.58
CA ILE A 130 16.16 10.45 -4.11
C ILE A 130 14.87 10.57 -3.30
N ILE A 131 14.94 10.59 -1.97
CA ILE A 131 13.75 10.74 -1.12
C ILE A 131 13.04 12.08 -1.38
N GLN A 132 13.79 13.18 -1.44
CA GLN A 132 13.22 14.52 -1.64
C GLN A 132 12.63 14.69 -3.04
N ASP A 133 13.31 14.20 -4.07
CA ASP A 133 12.88 14.30 -5.46
C ASP A 133 11.55 13.58 -5.67
N ILE A 134 11.38 12.39 -5.09
CA ILE A 134 10.13 11.65 -5.20
C ILE A 134 9.02 12.31 -4.36
N GLN A 135 9.33 12.84 -3.17
CA GLN A 135 8.36 13.56 -2.34
C GLN A 135 7.82 14.83 -3.01
N VAL A 136 8.64 15.57 -3.76
CA VAL A 136 8.20 16.79 -4.46
C VAL A 136 7.28 16.49 -5.63
N ILE A 137 7.42 15.33 -6.27
CA ILE A 137 6.63 14.96 -7.48
C ILE A 137 5.26 14.37 -7.11
N HIS A 138 5.10 13.83 -5.89
CA HIS A 138 3.94 13.03 -5.49
C HIS A 138 3.21 13.53 -4.24
N VAL A 139 3.52 14.75 -3.79
CA VAL A 139 2.75 15.54 -2.82
C VAL A 139 2.12 16.72 -3.55
#